data_AF-X1CJV5-F1
#
_entry.id   AF-X1CJV5-F1
#
_cell.length_a   1.000
_cell.length_b   1.000
_cell.length_c   1.000
_cell.angle_alpha   90.00
_cell.angle_beta   90.00
_cell.angle_gamma   90.00
#
_symmetry.space_group_name_H-M   'P 1'
#
loop_
_entity.id
_entity.type
_entity.pdbx_description
1 polymer ?
#
loop_
_entity_poly.entity_id
_entity_poly.type
_entity_poly.pdbx_seq_one_letter_code
_entity_poly.pdbx_strand_id
1 'polypeptide(L)' 'NIIIGKGPGAKSLRLNLPQFTLIGATTRFALLSPPLRDRFGAVYRLDFYDQTSIESILKRSARILQVKAEAKGCRR' A
#
# COMPACT_ATOMS: atom_id res chain seq x y z
N ASN A 1 -11.67 13.64 16.98
CA ASN A 1 -11.64 13.91 18.43
C ASN A 1 -11.23 12.64 19.14
N ILE A 2 -10.03 12.63 19.74
CA ILE A 2 -9.64 11.51 20.60
C ILE A 2 -10.25 11.80 21.98
N ILE A 3 -11.06 10.86 22.46
CA ILE A 3 -11.66 10.94 23.79
C ILE A 3 -10.72 10.21 24.74
N ILE A 4 -10.20 10.92 25.74
CA ILE A 4 -9.40 10.32 26.81
C ILE A 4 -10.27 10.29 28.08
N GLY A 5 -10.44 9.10 28.65
CA GLY A 5 -11.32 8.84 29.80
C GLY A 5 -12.63 8.13 29.41
N LYS A 6 -13.36 7.60 30.40
CA LYS A 6 -14.71 7.01 30.25
C LYS A 6 -15.71 7.75 31.14
N GLY A 7 -16.96 7.88 30.70
CA GLY A 7 -18.06 8.48 31.48
C GLY A 7 -18.07 10.01 31.47
N PRO A 8 -18.78 10.67 32.41
CA PRO A 8 -18.98 12.13 32.44
C PRO A 8 -17.69 12.97 32.60
N GLY A 9 -16.54 12.33 32.87
CA GLY A 9 -15.22 12.98 32.88
C GLY A 9 -14.47 12.92 31.55
N ALA A 10 -15.08 12.37 30.49
CA ALA A 10 -14.46 12.26 29.18
C ALA A 10 -14.20 13.65 28.57
N LYS A 11 -12.91 13.99 28.39
CA LYS A 11 -12.50 15.26 27.77
C LYS A 11 -12.05 15.01 26.34
N SER A 12 -12.56 15.84 25.42
CA SER A 12 -12.10 15.85 24.03
C SER A 12 -10.77 16.57 23.95
N LEU A 13 -9.68 15.84 23.69
CA LEU A 13 -8.37 16.45 23.47
C LEU A 13 -8.20 16.76 21.97
N ARG A 14 -7.86 18.02 21.68
CA ARG A 14 -7.45 18.43 20.34
C ARG A 14 -5.93 18.28 20.24
N LEU A 15 -5.49 17.20 19.62
CA LEU A 15 -4.07 16.98 19.33
C LEU A 15 -3.72 17.64 18.01
N ASN A 16 -2.67 18.45 18.01
CA ASN A 16 -2.08 18.96 16.78
C ASN A 16 -1.17 17.87 16.21
N LEU A 17 -1.46 17.42 14.99
CA LEU A 17 -0.61 16.48 14.28
C LEU A 17 0.43 17.24 13.46
N PRO A 18 1.70 16.81 13.47
CA PRO A 18 2.68 17.32 12.53
C PRO A 18 2.27 16.94 11.10
N GLN A 19 2.86 17.60 10.11
CA GLN A 19 2.65 17.22 8.71
C GLN A 19 3.16 15.79 8.47
N PHE A 20 2.37 15.00 7.75
CA PHE A 20 2.71 13.62 7.38
C PHE A 20 2.09 13.26 6.04
N THR A 21 2.63 12.21 5.42
CA THR A 21 2.07 11.62 4.20
C THR A 21 1.41 10.29 4.56
N LEU A 22 0.10 10.19 4.32
CA LEU A 22 -0.64 8.94 4.49
C LEU A 22 -0.59 8.13 3.19
N ILE A 23 -0.08 6.90 3.26
CA ILE A 23 -0.15 5.94 2.16
C ILE A 23 -1.11 4.82 2.56
N GLY A 24 -2.19 4.64 1.78
CA GLY A 24 -3.16 3.57 1.97
C GLY A 24 -3.03 2.51 0.89
N ALA A 25 -3.16 1.23 1.25
CA ALA A 25 -3.21 0.11 0.32
C ALA A 25 -4.48 -0.71 0.56
N THR A 26 -5.18 -1.08 -0.51
CA THR A 26 -6.38 -1.94 -0.45
C THR A 26 -6.43 -2.84 -1.67
N THR A 27 -6.89 -4.08 -1.49
CA THR A 27 -7.20 -4.99 -2.60
C THR A 27 -8.56 -4.69 -3.23
N ARG A 28 -9.42 -3.91 -2.55
CA ARG A 28 -10.79 -3.58 -3.00
C ARG A 28 -11.07 -2.09 -2.82
N PHE A 29 -10.65 -1.28 -3.80
CA PHE A 29 -10.86 0.18 -3.80
C PHE A 29 -12.34 0.59 -3.71
N ALA A 30 -13.24 -0.20 -4.32
CA ALA A 30 -14.67 0.08 -4.32
C ALA A 30 -15.30 0.06 -2.91
N LEU A 31 -14.71 -0.66 -1.96
CA LEU A 31 -15.23 -0.81 -0.60
C LEU A 31 -14.82 0.32 0.35
N LEU A 32 -13.92 1.21 -0.06
CA LEU A 32 -13.59 2.38 0.74
C LEU A 32 -14.77 3.37 0.68
N SER A 33 -15.14 3.93 1.83
CA SER A 33 -16.19 4.94 1.90
C SER A 33 -15.80 6.19 1.11
N PRO A 34 -16.75 6.87 0.42
CA PRO A 34 -16.44 8.09 -0.32
C PRO A 34 -15.67 9.15 0.50
N PRO A 35 -16.06 9.49 1.77
CA PRO A 35 -15.35 10.51 2.54
C PRO A 35 -13.90 10.21 2.88
N LEU A 36 -13.50 8.92 2.89
CA LEU A 36 -12.12 8.53 3.08
C LEU A 36 -11.36 8.52 1.74
N ARG A 37 -11.98 8.04 0.67
CA ARG A 37 -11.39 8.02 -0.68
C ARG A 37 -11.05 9.43 -1.17
N ASP A 38 -11.96 10.37 -0.96
CA ASP A 38 -11.82 11.76 -1.43
C ASP A 38 -10.67 12.51 -0.74
N ARG A 39 -10.06 11.94 0.31
CA ARG A 39 -8.90 12.50 1.02
C ARG A 39 -7.56 12.09 0.44
N PHE A 40 -7.51 11.17 -0.52
CA PHE A 40 -6.27 10.76 -1.18
C PHE A 40 -6.08 11.57 -2.46
N GLY A 41 -5.07 12.44 -2.48
CA GLY A 41 -4.75 13.28 -3.65
C GLY A 41 -4.10 12.53 -4.82
N ALA A 42 -3.61 11.32 -4.60
CA ALA A 42 -3.08 10.44 -5.63
C ALA A 42 -3.60 9.01 -5.44
N VAL A 43 -4.13 8.43 -6.50
CA VAL A 43 -4.66 7.06 -6.51
C VAL A 43 -3.97 6.29 -7.61
N TYR A 44 -3.26 5.23 -7.23
CA TYR A 44 -2.57 4.34 -8.16
C TYR A 44 -3.27 2.99 -8.15
N ARG A 45 -3.65 2.51 -9.33
CA ARG A 45 -4.12 1.13 -9.53
C ARG A 45 -2.96 0.31 -10.04
N LEU A 46 -2.69 -0.80 -9.35
CA LEU A 46 -1.67 -1.75 -9.76
C LEU A 46 -2.37 -2.82 -10.59
N ASP A 47 -1.94 -2.95 -11.84
CA ASP A 47 -2.35 -4.05 -12.70
C ASP A 47 -1.42 -5.24 -12.52
N PHE A 48 -1.84 -6.40 -13.05
CA PHE A 48 -0.95 -7.55 -13.11
C PHE A 48 0.26 -7.25 -14.00
N TYR A 49 1.41 -7.77 -13.61
CA TYR A 49 2.61 -7.69 -14.42
C TYR A 49 2.40 -8.41 -15.75
N ASP A 50 2.87 -7.78 -16.83
CA ASP A 50 3.06 -8.48 -18.09
C ASP A 50 4.20 -9.50 -17.98
N GLN A 51 4.24 -10.40 -18.96
CA GLN A 51 5.23 -11.47 -19.01
C GLN A 51 6.67 -10.93 -18.98
N THR A 52 6.94 -9.86 -19.72
CA THR A 52 8.27 -9.23 -19.80
C THR A 52 8.72 -8.66 -18.46
N SER A 53 7.80 -8.13 -17.68
CA SER A 53 8.03 -7.60 -16.33
C SER A 53 8.30 -8.74 -15.36
N ILE A 54 7.53 -9.83 -15.42
CA ILE A 54 7.77 -11.04 -14.61
C ILE A 54 9.16 -11.60 -14.89
N GLU A 55 9.53 -11.75 -16.16
CA GLU A 55 10.88 -12.19 -16.56
C GLU A 55 11.97 -11.32 -15.93
N SER A 56 11.80 -9.99 -15.98
CA SER A 56 12.76 -9.03 -15.44
C SER A 56 12.89 -9.17 -13.92
N ILE A 57 11.76 -9.29 -13.22
CA ILE A 57 11.70 -9.51 -11.77
C ILE A 57 12.42 -10.80 -11.40
N LEU A 58 12.15 -11.91 -12.10
CA LEU A 58 12.78 -13.21 -11.83
C LEU A 58 14.29 -13.17 -12.06
N LYS A 59 14.74 -12.61 -13.20
CA LYS A 59 16.18 -12.46 -13.51
C LYS A 59 16.89 -11.60 -12.46
N ARG A 60 16.26 -10.51 -12.01
CA ARG A 60 16.82 -9.64 -10.96
C ARG A 60 16.90 -10.38 -9.63
N SER A 61 15.84 -11.07 -9.22
CA SER A 61 15.80 -11.81 -7.95
C SER A 61 16.82 -12.94 -7.93
N ALA A 62 16.95 -13.72 -9.00
CA ALA A 62 17.95 -14.77 -9.11
C ALA A 62 19.39 -14.25 -8.93
N ARG A 63 19.69 -13.08 -9.51
CA ARG A 63 20.97 -12.39 -9.35
C ARG A 63 21.23 -11.98 -7.89
N ILE A 64 20.23 -11.40 -7.23
CA ILE A 64 20.34 -10.96 -5.82
C ILE A 64 20.55 -12.16 -4.89
N LEU A 65 19.87 -13.27 -5.18
CA LEU A 65 19.93 -14.50 -4.39
C LEU A 65 21.11 -15.41 -4.77
N GLN A 66 21.91 -15.03 -5.76
CA GLN A 66 23.04 -15.82 -6.29
C GLN A 66 22.66 -17.25 -6.74
N VAL A 67 21.44 -17.42 -7.23
CA VAL A 67 20.97 -18.70 -7.77
C VAL A 67 21.00 -18.67 -9.29
N LYS A 68 21.28 -19.83 -9.91
CA LYS A 68 21.16 -19.99 -11.36
C LYS A 68 19.68 -19.99 -11.73
N ALA A 69 19.30 -19.14 -12.68
CA ALA A 69 17.97 -19.14 -13.28
C ALA A 69 18.10 -19.31 -14.80
N GLU A 70 17.45 -20.35 -15.32
CA GLU A 70 17.44 -20.60 -16.75
C GLU A 70 16.44 -19.67 -17.46
N ALA A 71 16.83 -19.14 -18.62
CA ALA A 71 15.99 -18.21 -19.38
C ALA A 71 14.66 -18.81 -19.85
N LYS A 72 14.55 -20.14 -19.94
CA LYS A 72 13.28 -20.85 -20.17
C LYS A 72 12.42 -20.89 -18.91
N GLY A 73 13.00 -21.11 -17.73
CA GLY A 73 12.27 -21.11 -16.45
C GLY A 73 11.71 -19.73 -16.08
N CYS A 74 12.32 -18.65 -16.57
CA CYS A 74 11.80 -17.30 -16.39
C CYS A 74 10.70 -16.90 -17.40
N ARG A 75 10.47 -17.71 -18.44
CA ARG A 75 9.50 -17.48 -19.53
C ARG A 75 8.46 -18.57 -19.53
N ARG A 76 7.31 -18.32 -18.91
CA ARG A 76 6.17 -19.25 -18.96
C ARG A 76 5.16 -18.89 -20.04
#